data_AF-A0A974TG17-F1
#
_entry.id   AF-A0A974TG17-F1
#
_cell.length_a   1.000
_cell.length_b   1.000
_cell.length_c   1.000
_cell.angle_alpha   90.00
_cell.angle_beta   90.00
_cell.angle_gamma   90.00
#
_symmetry.space_group_name_H-M   'P 1'
#
loop_
_entity.id
_entity.type
_entity.pdbx_description
1 polymer ?
#
loop_
_entity_poly.entity_id
_entity_poly.type
_entity_poly.pdbx_seq_one_letter_code
_entity_poly.pdbx_strand_id
1 'polypeptide(L)' 'MQVEIPCPKCGKTRMNFPRPQPLDDDIITCYSCNFELGTYGSVKAKMARFMERVRQEAVAQAQAARKKQ' A
#
# COMPACT_ATOMS: atom_id res chain seq x y z
N MET A 1 -12.55 -6.36 -7.16
CA MET A 1 -11.65 -5.20 -7.23
C MET A 1 -10.22 -5.73 -7.19
N GLN A 2 -9.35 -5.31 -8.11
CA GLN A 2 -7.94 -5.74 -8.13
C GLN A 2 -7.09 -4.52 -7.81
N VAL A 3 -6.47 -4.54 -6.63
CA VAL A 3 -5.54 -3.48 -6.22
C VAL A 3 -4.13 -3.98 -6.47
N GLU A 4 -3.37 -3.19 -7.21
CA GLU A 4 -1.99 -3.48 -7.52
C GLU A 4 -1.09 -3.00 -6.37
N ILE A 5 -0.79 -3.92 -5.43
CA ILE A 5 0.16 -3.66 -4.35
C ILE A 5 1.27 -4.72 -4.38
N PRO A 6 2.55 -4.31 -4.34
CA PRO A 6 3.67 -5.25 -4.30
C PRO A 6 3.65 -6.07 -3.01
N CYS A 7 3.72 -7.39 -3.16
CA CYS A 7 3.91 -8.29 -2.04
C CYS A 7 5.31 -8.12 -1.45
N PRO A 8 5.48 -7.92 -0.12
CA PRO A 8 6.77 -7.76 0.51
C PRO A 8 7.65 -9.02 0.45
N LYS A 9 7.04 -10.20 0.21
CA LYS A 9 7.75 -11.48 0.13
C LYS A 9 8.26 -11.80 -1.28
N CYS A 10 7.44 -11.57 -2.31
CA CYS A 10 7.76 -11.98 -3.69
C CYS A 10 7.89 -10.82 -4.67
N GLY A 11 7.64 -9.57 -4.26
CA GLY A 11 7.70 -8.38 -5.09
C GLY A 11 6.58 -8.26 -6.13
N LYS A 12 5.72 -9.27 -6.29
CA LYS A 12 4.65 -9.28 -7.30
C LYS A 12 3.45 -8.46 -6.83
N THR A 13 2.83 -7.75 -7.77
CA THR A 13 1.85 -6.69 -7.51
C THR A 13 0.40 -7.17 -7.38
N ARG A 14 0.14 -8.48 -7.26
CA ARG A 14 -1.25 -9.02 -7.28
C ARG A 14 -1.68 -9.60 -5.94
N MET A 15 -2.73 -9.01 -5.37
CA MET A 15 -3.43 -9.50 -4.18
C MET A 15 -4.77 -10.14 -4.56
N ASN A 16 -5.15 -11.21 -3.86
CA ASN A 16 -6.46 -11.82 -4.00
C ASN A 16 -7.41 -11.28 -2.93
N PHE A 17 -8.59 -10.82 -3.33
CA PHE A 17 -9.61 -10.34 -2.40
C PHE A 17 -10.71 -11.40 -2.28
N PRO A 18 -11.09 -11.81 -1.06
CA PRO A 18 -12.08 -12.86 -0.87
C PRO A 18 -13.48 -12.44 -1.34
N ARG A 19 -13.77 -11.13 -1.38
CA ARG A 19 -15.07 -10.57 -1.75
C ARG A 19 -14.91 -9.31 -2.62
N PRO A 20 -15.93 -8.96 -3.43
CA PRO A 20 -15.91 -7.76 -4.26
C PRO A 20 -15.82 -6.46 -3.45
N GLN A 21 -16.40 -6.46 -2.24
CA GLN A 21 -16.26 -5.42 -1.22
C GLN A 21 -15.63 -6.04 0.02
N PRO A 22 -14.28 -6.07 0.11
CA PRO A 22 -13.60 -6.58 1.29
C PRO A 22 -13.90 -5.69 2.51
N LEU A 23 -14.24 -6.32 3.62
CA LEU A 23 -14.32 -5.64 4.92
C LEU A 23 -12.91 -5.44 5.48
N ASP A 24 -12.75 -4.49 6.40
CA ASP A 24 -11.45 -4.20 7.02
C ASP A 24 -10.84 -5.42 7.74
N ASP A 25 -11.66 -6.39 8.18
CA ASP A 25 -11.25 -7.67 8.78
C ASP A 25 -10.90 -8.78 7.77
N ASP A 26 -11.22 -8.61 6.48
CA ASP A 26 -10.94 -9.65 5.49
C ASP A 26 -9.42 -9.83 5.30
N ILE A 27 -8.94 -11.07 5.44
CA ILE A 27 -7.53 -11.42 5.28
C ILE A 27 -7.18 -11.42 3.80
N ILE A 28 -6.13 -10.68 3.45
CA ILE A 28 -5.61 -10.61 2.10
C ILE A 28 -4.36 -11.46 1.97
N THR A 29 -4.36 -12.29 0.93
CA THR A 29 -3.23 -13.13 0.58
C THR A 29 -2.65 -12.72 -0.77
N CYS A 30 -1.33 -12.88 -0.90
CA CYS A 30 -0.67 -12.65 -2.17
C CYS A 30 -1.10 -13.73 -3.16
N TYR A 31 -1.62 -13.33 -4.31
CA TYR A 31 -2.06 -14.25 -5.35
C TYR A 31 -0.91 -15.13 -5.89
N SER A 32 0.33 -14.63 -5.83
CA SER A 32 1.49 -15.32 -6.43
C SER A 32 2.23 -16.26 -5.50
N CYS A 33 2.25 -15.99 -4.18
CA CYS A 33 3.02 -16.80 -3.22
C CYS A 33 2.19 -17.24 -2.01
N ASN A 34 0.87 -16.99 -2.02
CA ASN A 34 -0.07 -17.29 -0.94
C ASN A 34 0.36 -16.77 0.43
N PHE A 35 1.19 -15.72 0.45
CA PHE A 35 1.62 -15.10 1.69
C PHE A 35 0.50 -14.24 2.27
N GLU A 36 0.17 -14.46 3.54
CA GLU A 36 -0.74 -13.61 4.30
C GLU A 36 -0.13 -12.22 4.52
N LEU A 37 -0.76 -11.22 3.91
CA LEU A 37 -0.36 -9.81 4.03
C LEU A 37 -0.98 -9.14 5.27
N GLY A 38 -2.01 -9.78 5.83
CA GLY A 38 -2.83 -9.28 6.93
C GLY A 38 -4.22 -8.85 6.46
N THR A 39 -4.93 -8.12 7.31
CA THR A 39 -6.30 -7.67 7.03
C THR A 39 -6.33 -6.50 6.05
N TYR A 40 -7.43 -6.37 5.28
CA TYR A 40 -7.61 -5.28 4.33
C TYR A 40 -7.43 -3.91 4.97
N GLY A 41 -7.96 -3.71 6.18
CA GLY A 41 -7.83 -2.45 6.93
C GLY A 41 -6.36 -2.14 7.25
N SER A 42 -5.58 -3.16 7.62
CA SER A 42 -4.14 -2.99 7.88
C SER A 42 -3.37 -2.64 6.60
N VAL A 43 -3.69 -3.29 5.48
CA VAL A 43 -3.05 -3.01 4.19
C VAL A 43 -3.40 -1.60 3.71
N LYS A 44 -4.69 -1.22 3.81
CA LYS A 44 -5.20 0.12 3.49
C LYS A 44 -4.51 1.20 4.34
N ALA A 45 -4.39 0.98 5.65
CA ALA A 45 -3.70 1.89 6.56
C ALA A 45 -2.20 2.03 6.22
N LYS A 46 -1.51 0.91 5.91
CA LYS A 46 -0.11 0.94 5.47
C LYS A 46 0.07 1.72 4.17
N MET A 47 -0.81 1.53 3.19
CA MET A 47 -0.80 2.27 1.92
C MET A 47 -1.06 3.77 2.14
N ALA A 48 -2.05 4.11 2.96
CA ALA A 48 -2.34 5.50 3.29
C ALA A 48 -1.13 6.20 3.95
N ARG A 49 -0.48 5.53 4.91
CA ARG A 49 0.73 6.04 5.56
C ARG A 49 1.92 6.14 4.59
N PHE A 50 2.07 5.20 3.67
CA PHE A 50 3.12 5.27 2.65
C PHE A 50 2.92 6.47 1.74
N MET A 51 1.70 6.67 1.22
CA MET A 51 1.37 7.82 0.38
C MET A 51 1.53 9.15 1.11
N GLU A 52 1.18 9.20 2.40
CA GLU A 52 1.40 10.38 3.23
C GLU A 52 2.90 10.72 3.38
N ARG A 53 3.75 9.71 3.60
CA ARG A 53 5.22 9.92 3.63
C ARG A 53 5.76 10.43 2.31
N VAL A 54 5.39 9.81 1.19
CA VAL A 54 5.81 10.26 -0.15
C VAL A 54 5.37 11.71 -0.40
N ARG A 55 4.15 12.07 0.02
CA ARG A 55 3.66 13.45 -0.06
C ARG A 55 4.48 14.40 0.81
N GLN A 56 4.81 14.03 2.04
CA GLN A 56 5.64 14.85 2.93
C GLN A 56 7.05 15.03 2.38
N GLU A 57 7.66 13.99 1.81
CA GLU A 57 8.97 14.08 1.17
C GLU A 57 8.93 14.98 -0.07
N ALA A 58 7.88 14.89 -0.90
CA ALA A 58 7.70 15.76 -2.06
C ALA A 58 7.54 17.23 -1.64
N VAL A 59 6.77 17.50 -0.58
CA VAL A 59 6.60 18.85 -0.03
C VAL A 59 7.91 19.37 0.59
N ALA A 60 8.64 18.53 1.34
CA ALA A 60 9.92 18.89 1.93
C ALA A 60 10.97 19.21 0.86
N GLN A 61 11.03 18.45 -0.24
CA GLN A 61 11.90 18.74 -1.38
C GLN A 61 11.51 20.05 -2.08
N ALA A 62 10.22 20.31 -2.28
CA ALA A 62 9.74 21.57 -2.86
C ALA A 62 10.06 22.78 -1.96
N GLN A 63 9.97 22.63 -0.64
CA GLN A 63 10.35 23.68 0.32
C GLN A 63 11.86 23.90 0.39
N ALA A 64 12.67 22.84 0.31
CA ALA A 64 14.13 22.93 0.26
C ALA A 64 14.63 23.62 -1.02
N ALA A 65 13.97 23.38 -2.16
CA ALA A 65 14.26 24.07 -3.42
C ALA A 65 13.94 25.58 -3.35
N ARG A 66 12.88 25.99 -2.65
CA ARG A 66 12.48 27.39 -2.48
C ARG A 66 13.41 28.22 -1.60
N LYS A 67 14.11 27.60 -0.63
CA LYS A 67 15.03 28.30 0.27
C LYS A 67 16.42 28.58 -0.32
N LYS A 68 16.73 28.03 -1.50
CA LYS A 68 18.00 28.24 -2.21
C LYS A 68 17.91 29.32 -3.31
N GLN A 69 16.82 30.09 -3.35
CA GLN A 69 16.56 31.12 -4.37
C GLN A 69 16.62 32.51 -3.76
#